data_AF-A0A068V1L1-F1
#
_entry.id   AF-A0A068V1L1-F1
#
_cell.length_a   1.000
_cell.length_b   1.000
_cell.length_c   1.000
_cell.angle_alpha   90.00
_cell.angle_beta   90.00
_cell.angle_gamma   90.00
#
_symmetry.space_group_name_H-M   'P 1'
#
loop_
_entity.id
_entity.type
_entity.pdbx_description
1 polymer ?
#
loop_
_entity_poly.entity_id
_entity_poly.type
_entity_poly.pdbx_seq_one_letter_code
_entity_poly.pdbx_strand_id
1 'polypeptide(L)'
;MMITSWTHSNPRRRYFSYGMKEGKRDEKGCNYFEWYDLIMCRRSTALIPGLLRSMNAKDATIEKLRAWERKLVSATVLLALLLLFVCWCKKPEIRMG
;
A
#
# COMPACT_ATOMS: atom_id res chain seq x y z
N MET A 1 12.25 -19.78 -9.14
CA MET A 1 12.12 -18.49 -8.43
C MET A 1 12.03 -18.75 -6.92
N MET A 2 12.61 -17.88 -6.10
CA MET A 2 12.46 -17.92 -4.64
C MET A 2 11.23 -17.08 -4.23
N ILE A 3 10.33 -17.65 -3.43
CA ILE A 3 9.05 -17.05 -3.06
C ILE A 3 8.92 -17.05 -1.54
N THR A 4 8.35 -15.99 -0.97
CA THR A 4 8.04 -15.91 0.46
C THR A 4 6.59 -16.31 0.71
N SER A 5 6.36 -17.31 1.54
CA SER A 5 5.03 -17.69 2.01
C SER A 5 4.54 -16.69 3.07
N TRP A 6 3.29 -16.26 2.91
CA TRP A 6 2.57 -15.45 3.90
C TRP A 6 1.38 -16.21 4.50
N THR A 7 1.41 -17.54 4.40
CA THR A 7 0.39 -18.40 5.02
C THR A 7 0.50 -18.36 6.54
N HIS A 8 -0.60 -18.63 7.25
CA HIS A 8 -0.62 -18.60 8.71
C HIS A 8 0.38 -19.59 9.34
N SER A 9 0.56 -20.77 8.72
CA SER A 9 1.46 -21.82 9.21
C SER A 9 2.92 -21.63 8.82
N ASN A 10 3.20 -20.87 7.76
CA ASN A 10 4.56 -20.63 7.27
C ASN A 10 4.82 -19.13 7.04
N PRO A 11 4.59 -18.26 8.04
CA PRO A 11 4.73 -16.83 7.85
C PRO A 11 6.20 -16.49 7.57
N ARG A 12 6.42 -15.72 6.51
CA ARG A 12 7.74 -15.23 6.09
C ARG A 12 8.74 -16.34 5.73
N ARG A 13 8.28 -17.57 5.48
CA ARG A 13 9.13 -18.71 5.13
C ARG A 13 9.31 -18.79 3.62
N ARG A 14 10.55 -18.90 3.15
CA ARG A 14 10.86 -18.95 1.72
C ARG A 14 10.92 -20.36 1.18
N TYR A 15 10.49 -20.53 -0.07
CA TYR A 15 10.58 -21.76 -0.83
C TYR A 15 11.01 -21.49 -2.27
N PHE A 16 11.64 -22.48 -2.89
CA PHE A 16 11.88 -22.51 -4.32
C PHE A 16 10.68 -23.10 -5.03
N SER A 17 10.25 -22.43 -6.10
CA SER A 17 9.29 -22.96 -7.07
C SER A 17 9.86 -22.81 -8.47
N TYR A 18 9.94 -23.91 -9.22
CA TYR A 18 10.04 -23.81 -10.68
C TYR A 18 8.64 -23.58 -11.26
N GLY A 19 8.58 -23.05 -12.49
CA GLY A 19 7.30 -22.81 -13.14
C GLY A 19 6.45 -21.70 -12.51
N MET A 20 7.03 -20.79 -11.72
CA MET A 20 6.36 -19.53 -11.37
C MET A 20 6.99 -18.37 -12.12
N LYS A 21 6.16 -17.60 -12.84
CA LYS A 21 6.51 -16.33 -13.47
C LYS A 21 5.69 -15.24 -12.78
N GLU A 22 6.34 -14.23 -12.21
CA GLU A 22 5.68 -13.12 -11.49
C GLU A 22 4.71 -13.58 -10.37
N GLY A 23 5.02 -14.68 -9.69
CA GLY A 23 4.17 -15.22 -8.61
C GLY A 23 2.90 -15.93 -9.10
N LYS A 24 2.74 -16.16 -10.41
CA LYS A 24 1.70 -16.99 -11.00
C LYS A 24 2.29 -18.29 -11.52
N ARG A 25 1.50 -19.37 -11.44
CA ARG A 25 1.88 -20.67 -12.00
C ARG A 25 1.88 -20.58 -13.52
N ASP A 26 3.00 -20.89 -14.14
CA ASP A 26 3.11 -21.12 -15.58
C ASP A 26 2.38 -22.43 -15.91
N GLU A 27 1.51 -22.41 -16.91
CA GLU A 27 0.75 -23.57 -17.36
C GLU A 27 1.67 -24.69 -17.89
N LYS A 28 2.90 -24.35 -18.29
CA LYS A 28 3.94 -25.29 -18.72
C LYS A 28 4.99 -25.58 -17.62
N GLY A 29 4.76 -25.10 -16.40
CA GLY A 29 5.72 -25.12 -15.31
C GLY A 29 5.88 -26.48 -14.62
N CYS A 30 7.12 -26.81 -14.24
CA CYS A 30 7.42 -27.93 -13.34
C CYS A 30 6.90 -27.65 -11.92
N ASN A 31 6.23 -28.62 -11.28
CA ASN A 31 5.70 -28.52 -9.90
C ASN A 31 6.79 -28.69 -8.82
N TYR A 32 8.05 -28.37 -9.12
CA TYR A 32 9.12 -28.46 -8.13
C TYR A 32 8.86 -27.47 -6.99
N PHE A 33 8.87 -27.97 -5.77
CA PHE A 33 8.69 -27.20 -4.55
C PHE A 33 9.68 -27.67 -3.49
N GLU A 34 10.42 -26.74 -2.90
CA GLU A 34 11.33 -27.03 -1.78
C GLU A 34 11.43 -25.85 -0.83
N TRP A 35 11.32 -26.10 0.48
CA TRP A 35 11.52 -25.06 1.49
C TRP A 35 12.99 -24.66 1.58
N TYR A 36 13.27 -23.35 1.47
CA TYR A 36 14.61 -22.80 1.69
C TYR A 36 14.90 -22.60 3.17
N ASP A 37 13.95 -21.97 3.89
CA ASP A 37 14.10 -21.75 5.32
C ASP A 37 13.62 -22.98 6.10
N LEU A 38 14.21 -23.22 7.27
CA LEU A 38 13.71 -24.21 8.23
C LEU A 38 12.34 -23.81 8.80
N ILE A 39 11.66 -24.76 9.45
CA ILE A 39 10.41 -24.48 10.16
C ILE A 39 10.69 -23.45 11.27
N MET A 40 9.89 -22.40 11.30
CA MET A 40 9.96 -21.38 12.33
C MET A 40 9.48 -21.92 13.68
N CYS A 41 10.02 -21.39 14.80
CA CYS A 41 9.58 -21.80 16.12
C CYS A 41 8.08 -21.48 16.35
N ARG A 42 7.41 -22.27 17.20
CA ARG A 42 5.97 -22.13 17.52
C ARG A 42 5.57 -20.71 17.96
N ARG A 43 6.45 -20.05 18.72
CA ARG A 43 6.22 -18.67 19.15
C ARG A 43 6.19 -17.69 17.98
N SER A 44 7.13 -17.82 17.05
CA SER A 44 7.24 -16.97 15.87
C SER A 44 6.02 -17.14 14.95
N THR A 45 5.62 -18.39 14.70
CA THR A 45 4.45 -18.72 13.86
C THR A 45 3.14 -18.24 14.48
N ALA A 46 3.03 -18.14 15.81
CA ALA A 46 1.88 -17.55 16.50
C ALA A 46 1.87 -16.01 16.45
N LEU A 47 3.03 -15.36 16.65
CA LEU A 47 3.11 -13.90 16.80
C LEU A 47 3.08 -13.14 15.46
N ILE A 48 3.87 -13.59 14.46
CA ILE A 48 4.04 -12.86 13.19
C ILE A 48 2.69 -12.56 12.50
N PRO A 49 1.74 -13.51 12.41
CA PRO A 49 0.46 -13.24 11.76
C PRO A 49 -0.36 -12.14 12.46
N GLY A 50 -0.33 -12.09 13.79
CA GLY A 50 -1.01 -11.04 14.55
C GLY A 50 -0.39 -9.66 14.32
N LEU A 51 0.94 -9.59 14.28
CA LEU A 51 1.68 -8.37 13.96
C LEU A 51 1.38 -7.90 12.54
N LEU A 52 1.41 -8.80 11.56
CA LEU A 52 1.11 -8.49 10.16
C LEU A 52 -0.31 -7.94 9.99
N ARG A 53 -1.31 -8.56 10.62
CA ARG A 53 -2.69 -8.04 10.61
C ARG A 53 -2.78 -6.64 11.22
N SER A 54 -2.07 -6.42 12.33
CA SER A 54 -2.06 -5.12 13.01
C SER A 54 -1.41 -4.03 12.16
N MET A 55 -0.33 -4.35 11.45
CA MET A 55 0.32 -3.44 10.48
C MET A 55 -0.63 -3.13 9.33
N ASN A 56 -1.21 -4.15 8.69
CA ASN A 56 -2.13 -3.95 7.57
C ASN A 56 -3.36 -3.11 7.95
N ALA A 57 -3.89 -3.28 9.17
CA ALA A 57 -5.00 -2.47 9.67
C ALA A 57 -4.62 -1.00 9.87
N LYS A 58 -3.40 -0.74 10.35
CA LYS A 58 -2.85 0.63 10.47
C LYS A 58 -2.65 1.25 9.09
N ASP A 59 -2.04 0.52 8.16
CA ASP A 59 -1.81 1.01 6.80
C ASP A 59 -3.14 1.34 6.09
N ALA A 60 -4.15 0.49 6.23
CA ALA A 60 -5.50 0.76 5.69
C ALA A 60 -6.14 2.02 6.31
N THR A 61 -5.88 2.29 7.59
CA THR A 61 -6.37 3.51 8.25
C THR A 61 -5.63 4.75 7.75
N ILE A 62 -4.30 4.66 7.61
CA ILE A 62 -3.46 5.73 7.07
C ILE A 62 -3.89 6.07 5.63
N GLU A 63 -4.11 5.07 4.79
CA GLU A 63 -4.56 5.28 3.40
C GLU A 63 -5.91 6.01 3.35
N LYS A 64 -6.86 5.65 4.22
CA LYS A 64 -8.14 6.36 4.33
C LYS A 64 -7.95 7.81 4.76
N LEU A 65 -7.14 8.05 5.79
CA LEU A 65 -6.87 9.40 6.29
C LEU A 65 -6.20 10.27 5.23
N ARG A 66 -5.19 9.75 4.54
CA ARG A 66 -4.53 10.44 3.42
C ARG A 66 -5.50 10.74 2.28
N ALA A 67 -6.44 9.84 1.99
CA ALA A 67 -7.47 10.10 0.98
C ALA A 67 -8.38 11.26 1.38
N TRP A 68 -8.77 11.35 2.66
CA TRP A 68 -9.54 12.48 3.18
C TRP A 68 -8.74 13.78 3.20
N GLU A 69 -7.49 13.72 3.64
CA GLU A 69 -6.56 14.86 3.64
C GLU A 69 -6.39 15.42 2.23
N ARG A 70 -6.14 14.56 1.22
CA ARG A 70 -6.07 14.98 -0.18
C ARG A 70 -7.33 15.73 -0.63
N LYS A 71 -8.52 15.25 -0.25
CA LYS A 71 -9.79 15.92 -0.59
C LYS A 71 -9.91 17.27 0.09
N LEU A 72 -9.58 17.36 1.38
CA LEU A 72 -9.64 18.59 2.15
C LEU A 72 -8.66 19.63 1.57
N VAL A 73 -7.40 19.24 1.34
CA VAL A 73 -6.40 20.11 0.71
C VAL A 73 -6.84 20.55 -0.69
N SER A 74 -7.42 19.65 -1.48
CA SER A 74 -7.94 20.03 -2.81
C SER A 74 -9.06 21.07 -2.69
N ALA A 75 -9.99 20.87 -1.75
CA ALA A 75 -11.09 21.81 -1.52
C ALA A 75 -10.59 23.17 -1.02
N THR A 76 -9.61 23.19 -0.11
CA THR A 76 -9.04 24.45 0.40
C THR A 76 -8.30 25.22 -0.69
N VAL A 77 -7.53 24.54 -1.53
CA VAL A 77 -6.84 25.16 -2.68
C VAL A 77 -7.86 25.73 -3.68
N LEU A 78 -8.90 24.97 -4.04
CA LEU A 78 -9.94 25.44 -4.96
C LEU A 78 -10.69 26.66 -4.41
N LEU A 79 -11.02 26.66 -3.12
CA LEU A 79 -11.66 27.80 -2.46
C LEU A 79 -10.73 29.02 -2.46
N ALA A 80 -9.45 28.84 -2.16
CA ALA A 80 -8.46 29.93 -2.19
C ALA A 80 -8.31 30.52 -3.60
N LEU A 81 -8.23 29.67 -4.64
CA LEU A 81 -8.19 30.12 -6.04
C LEU A 81 -9.45 30.87 -6.43
N LEU A 82 -10.63 30.40 -6.01
CA LEU A 82 -11.90 31.08 -6.24
C LEU A 82 -11.91 32.47 -5.58
N LEU A 83 -11.47 32.57 -4.33
CA LEU A 83 -11.37 33.85 -3.61
C LEU A 83 -10.39 34.80 -4.28
N LEU A 84 -9.21 34.31 -4.71
CA LEU A 84 -8.25 35.10 -5.47
C LEU A 84 -8.84 35.60 -6.80
N PHE A 85 -9.57 34.75 -7.51
CA PHE A 85 -10.27 35.12 -8.74
C PHE A 85 -11.35 36.18 -8.49
N VAL A 86 -12.18 36.00 -7.45
CA VAL A 86 -13.20 37.00 -7.08
C VAL A 86 -12.55 38.32 -6.69
N CYS A 87 -11.50 38.30 -5.87
CA CYS A 87 -10.74 39.49 -5.50
C CYS A 87 -10.12 40.19 -6.73
N TRP A 88 -9.62 39.42 -7.70
CA TRP A 88 -9.12 39.94 -8.97
C TRP A 88 -10.24 40.62 -9.77
N CYS A 89 -11.38 39.95 -9.98
CA CYS A 89 -12.54 40.52 -10.68
C CYS A 89 -13.15 41.73 -9.97
N LYS A 90 -13.06 41.77 -8.63
CA LYS A 90 -13.54 42.87 -7.79
C LYS A 90 -12.55 44.01 -7.67
N LYS A 91 -11.31 43.89 -8.18
CA LYS A 91 -10.34 44.98 -8.18
C LYS A 91 -10.81 46.02 -9.20
N PRO A 92 -11.42 47.14 -8.78
CA PRO A 92 -11.76 48.20 -9.73
C PRO A 92 -10.47 48.78 -10.27
N GLU A 93 -10.56 49.35 -11.46
CA GLU A 93 -9.51 49.96 -12.29
C GLU A 93 -8.61 50.96 -11.53
N ILE A 94 -7.70 50.47 -10.68
CA ILE A 94 -6.54 51.21 -10.19
C ILE A 94 -5.39 50.95 -11.18
N ARG A 95 -5.62 51.35 -12.43
CA ARG A 95 -4.58 51.50 -13.46
C ARG A 95 -5.07 52.43 -14.58
N MET A 96 -5.66 53.57 -14.23
CA MET A 96 -5.64 54.77 -15.06
C MET A 96 -5.63 55.97 -14.10
N GLY A 97 -4.43 56.52 -13.91
CA GLY A 97 -4.09 57.60 -12.98
C GLY A 97 -2.58 57.70 -12.90
#